data_AF-A0A4Q3W5N8-F1
#
_entry.id   AF-A0A4Q3W5N8-F1
#
_cell.length_a   1.000
_cell.length_b   1.000
_cell.length_c   1.000
_cell.angle_alpha   90.00
_cell.angle_beta   90.00
_cell.angle_gamma   90.00
#
_symmetry.space_group_name_H-M   'P 1'
#
loop_
_entity.id
_entity.type
_entity.pdbx_description
1 polymer ?
#
loop_
_entity_poly.entity_id
_entity_poly.type
_entity_poly.pdbx_seq_one_letter_code
_entity_poly.pdbx_strand_id
1 'polypeptide(L)'
;MNTKRTIRKLLFVAMWVVIGAGMLTLLIAAMGKQKRDNCKDYAIVIKGIRSDDFFLDEADILRLLKVATKGKIKGQPKSAFNLQQMEELLEGNQWVKDAQLYFDSRDVLHVSVTEREPVARIFTAGGRSFYLDDSAQMMGLSDKLSTRLPVFTGFPDK
;
A
#
# COMPACT_ATOMS: atom_id res chain seq x y z
N MET A 1 53.80 -42.57 -9.90
CA MET A 1 52.64 -41.64 -9.83
C MET A 1 51.78 -42.04 -8.63
N ASN A 2 51.52 -41.15 -7.67
CA ASN A 2 50.95 -41.52 -6.37
C ASN A 2 49.41 -41.56 -6.41
N THR A 3 48.86 -42.55 -7.10
CA THR A 3 47.45 -42.67 -7.52
C THR A 3 46.44 -42.53 -6.38
N LYS A 4 46.77 -43.01 -5.17
CA LYS A 4 45.92 -42.87 -3.97
C LYS A 4 45.70 -41.40 -3.55
N ARG A 5 46.70 -40.54 -3.76
CA ARG A 5 46.63 -39.12 -3.40
C ARG A 5 45.76 -38.34 -4.40
N THR A 6 45.82 -38.71 -5.68
CA THR A 6 44.98 -38.13 -6.74
C THR A 6 43.52 -38.51 -6.56
N ILE A 7 43.22 -39.78 -6.22
CA ILE A 7 41.86 -40.25 -5.94
C ILE A 7 41.23 -39.52 -4.75
N ARG A 8 41.96 -39.35 -3.64
CA ARG A 8 41.44 -38.60 -2.48
C ARG A 8 41.11 -37.15 -2.82
N LYS A 9 41.94 -36.48 -3.63
CA LYS A 9 41.67 -35.10 -4.07
C LYS A 9 40.42 -35.02 -4.97
N LEU A 10 40.27 -35.97 -5.90
CA LEU A 10 39.09 -36.08 -6.76
C LEU A 10 37.81 -36.29 -5.95
N LEU A 11 37.82 -37.20 -4.98
CA LEU A 11 36.68 -37.42 -4.08
C LEU A 11 36.34 -36.17 -3.26
N PHE A 12 37.36 -35.45 -2.78
CA PHE A 12 37.15 -34.21 -2.03
C PHE A 12 36.50 -33.14 -2.91
N VAL A 13 37.01 -32.93 -4.13
CA VAL A 13 36.44 -31.97 -5.08
C VAL A 13 35.01 -32.37 -5.47
N ALA A 14 34.75 -33.65 -5.75
CA ALA A 14 33.41 -34.14 -6.05
C ALA A 14 32.43 -33.90 -4.89
N MET A 15 32.87 -34.11 -3.65
CA MET A 15 32.08 -33.82 -2.46
C MET A 15 31.70 -32.33 -2.37
N TRP A 16 32.65 -31.43 -2.58
CA TRP A 16 32.39 -29.98 -2.59
C TRP A 16 31.46 -29.56 -3.72
N VAL A 17 31.58 -30.17 -4.90
CA VAL A 17 30.68 -29.90 -6.04
C VAL A 17 29.25 -30.35 -5.72
N VAL A 18 29.07 -31.52 -5.11
CA VAL A 18 27.75 -32.02 -4.72
C VAL A 18 27.11 -31.12 -3.66
N ILE A 19 27.87 -30.68 -2.65
CA ILE A 19 27.39 -29.76 -1.63
C ILE A 19 27.00 -28.42 -2.26
N GLY A 20 27.83 -27.87 -3.16
CA GLY A 20 27.55 -26.63 -3.86
C GLY A 20 26.30 -26.70 -4.74
N ALA A 21 26.15 -27.80 -5.50
CA ALA A 21 24.97 -28.05 -6.31
C ALA A 21 23.70 -28.21 -5.46
N GLY A 22 23.79 -28.94 -4.33
CA GLY A 22 22.68 -29.10 -3.39
C GLY A 22 22.26 -27.78 -2.74
N MET A 23 23.21 -26.92 -2.37
CA MET A 23 22.91 -25.60 -1.84
C MET A 23 22.24 -24.71 -2.90
N LEU A 24 22.73 -24.74 -4.14
CA LEU A 24 22.17 -23.97 -5.23
C LEU A 24 20.71 -24.35 -5.54
N THR A 25 20.39 -25.65 -5.56
CA THR A 25 19.01 -26.11 -5.81
C THR A 25 18.05 -25.71 -4.69
N LEU A 26 18.49 -25.77 -3.42
CA LEU A 26 17.69 -25.31 -2.28
C LEU A 26 17.38 -23.80 -2.38
N LEU A 27 18.36 -22.98 -2.76
CA LEU A 27 18.17 -21.53 -2.94
C LEU A 27 17.16 -21.23 -4.06
N ILE A 28 17.27 -21.91 -5.20
CA ILE A 28 16.33 -21.74 -6.33
C ILE A 28 14.91 -22.16 -5.92
N ALA A 29 14.76 -23.28 -5.21
CA ALA A 29 13.46 -23.74 -4.72
C ALA A 29 12.82 -22.79 -3.69
N ALA A 30 13.64 -22.24 -2.78
CA ALA A 30 13.19 -21.27 -1.79
C ALA A 30 12.69 -19.96 -2.46
N MET A 31 13.42 -19.44 -3.45
CA MET A 31 13.02 -18.26 -4.21
C MET A 31 11.74 -18.49 -5.04
N GLY A 32 11.56 -19.71 -5.57
CA GLY A 32 10.38 -20.05 -6.38
C GLY A 32 9.07 -20.11 -5.59
N LYS A 33 9.14 -20.46 -4.29
CA LYS A 33 7.96 -20.60 -3.44
C LYS A 33 7.36 -19.25 -3.04
N GLN A 34 8.20 -18.22 -2.87
CA GLN A 34 7.76 -16.88 -2.42
C GLN A 34 7.02 -16.07 -3.50
N LYS A 35 7.17 -16.41 -4.78
CA LYS A 35 6.61 -15.64 -5.92
C LYS A 35 5.22 -16.09 -6.40
N ARG A 36 4.64 -17.14 -5.81
CA ARG A 36 3.46 -17.83 -6.36
C ARG A 36 2.17 -17.64 -5.58
N ASP A 37 2.18 -16.83 -4.53
CA ASP A 37 0.97 -16.64 -3.75
C ASP A 37 0.08 -15.58 -4.42
N ASN A 38 -1.19 -15.95 -4.61
CA ASN A 38 -2.23 -15.06 -5.10
C ASN A 38 -2.87 -14.34 -3.91
N CYS A 39 -3.34 -13.10 -4.14
CA CYS A 39 -4.14 -12.37 -3.17
C CYS A 39 -5.42 -13.15 -2.87
N LYS A 40 -5.54 -13.71 -1.67
CA LYS A 40 -6.72 -14.50 -1.27
C LYS A 40 -7.88 -13.61 -0.88
N ASP A 41 -7.60 -12.58 -0.10
CA ASP A 41 -8.57 -11.61 0.38
C ASP A 41 -7.96 -10.22 0.54
N TYR A 42 -8.76 -9.22 0.88
CA TYR A 42 -8.33 -7.91 1.30
C TYR A 42 -9.16 -7.44 2.51
N ALA A 43 -8.55 -6.62 3.35
CA ALA A 43 -9.20 -5.98 4.49
C ALA A 43 -8.90 -4.48 4.45
N ILE A 44 -9.95 -3.67 4.45
CA ILE A 44 -9.85 -2.20 4.43
C ILE A 44 -10.18 -1.69 5.82
N VAL A 45 -9.31 -0.84 6.37
CA VAL A 45 -9.51 -0.17 7.66
C VAL A 45 -9.33 1.32 7.43
N ILE A 46 -10.36 2.09 7.80
CA ILE A 46 -10.36 3.55 7.72
C ILE A 46 -10.18 4.10 9.13
N LYS A 47 -9.15 4.92 9.32
CA LYS A 47 -8.86 5.62 10.57
C LYS A 47 -9.27 7.07 10.42
N GLY A 48 -10.31 7.48 11.14
CA GLY A 48 -10.79 8.85 11.22
C GLY A 48 -11.03 9.27 12.67
N ILE A 49 -11.36 10.54 12.87
CA ILE A 49 -11.53 11.13 14.22
C ILE A 49 -12.84 10.70 14.86
N ARG A 50 -13.87 10.50 14.04
CA ARG A 50 -15.21 10.13 14.48
C ARG A 50 -15.55 8.78 13.85
N SER A 51 -16.01 7.86 14.69
CA SER A 51 -16.28 6.47 14.32
C SER A 51 -17.34 6.32 13.23
N ASP A 52 -18.21 7.32 13.04
CA ASP A 52 -19.43 7.22 12.23
C ASP A 52 -19.51 8.27 11.10
N ASP A 53 -18.56 9.21 11.02
CA ASP A 53 -18.61 10.37 10.13
C ASP A 53 -17.32 10.45 9.27
N PHE A 54 -17.27 9.66 8.19
CA PHE A 54 -16.13 9.66 7.26
C PHE A 54 -16.47 10.43 5.98
N PHE A 55 -15.49 11.17 5.45
CA PHE A 55 -15.49 11.74 4.11
C PHE A 55 -15.35 10.65 3.03
N LEU A 56 -14.64 9.57 3.33
CA LEU A 56 -14.45 8.41 2.48
C LEU A 56 -15.05 7.14 3.07
N ASP A 57 -15.77 6.38 2.25
CA ASP A 57 -16.25 5.04 2.63
C ASP A 57 -15.38 3.93 2.03
N GLU A 58 -15.59 2.70 2.51
CA GLU A 58 -14.87 1.53 2.00
C GLU A 58 -15.08 1.33 0.49
N ALA A 59 -16.25 1.69 -0.04
CA ALA A 59 -16.56 1.54 -1.46
C ALA A 59 -15.76 2.53 -2.32
N ASP A 60 -15.53 3.76 -1.84
CA ASP A 60 -14.70 4.76 -2.50
C ASP A 60 -13.24 4.31 -2.54
N ILE A 61 -12.69 3.79 -1.44
CA ILE A 61 -11.34 3.22 -1.38
C ILE A 61 -11.24 2.03 -2.34
N LEU A 62 -12.23 1.14 -2.31
CA LEU A 62 -12.27 -0.03 -3.18
C LEU A 62 -12.29 0.35 -4.67
N ARG A 63 -12.99 1.43 -5.05
CA ARG A 63 -12.95 1.94 -6.43
C ARG A 63 -11.54 2.39 -6.82
N LEU A 64 -10.86 3.15 -5.95
CA LEU A 64 -9.49 3.60 -6.17
C LEU A 64 -8.52 2.42 -6.32
N LEU A 65 -8.62 1.43 -5.44
CA LEU A 65 -7.82 0.20 -5.51
C LEU A 65 -8.06 -0.58 -6.81
N LYS A 66 -9.32 -0.70 -7.26
CA LYS A 66 -9.65 -1.38 -8.52
C LYS A 66 -9.08 -0.67 -9.75
N VAL A 67 -8.99 0.66 -9.73
CA VAL A 67 -8.32 1.42 -10.79
C VAL A 67 -6.84 1.05 -10.83
N ALA A 68 -6.19 0.99 -9.67
CA ALA A 68 -4.78 0.63 -9.57
C ALA A 68 -4.50 -0.83 -10.02
N THR A 69 -5.37 -1.78 -9.67
CA THR A 69 -5.18 -3.21 -10.00
C THR A 69 -5.79 -3.65 -11.33
N LYS A 70 -6.29 -2.70 -12.14
CA LYS A 70 -6.99 -2.96 -13.41
C LYS A 70 -8.18 -3.92 -13.26
N GLY A 71 -8.92 -3.79 -12.17
CA GLY A 71 -10.28 -4.34 -12.02
C GLY A 71 -10.48 -5.29 -10.84
N LYS A 72 -9.70 -6.37 -10.72
CA LYS A 72 -9.87 -7.36 -9.64
C LYS A 72 -8.70 -7.30 -8.65
N ILE A 73 -9.01 -7.43 -7.37
CA ILE A 73 -8.03 -7.52 -6.29
C ILE A 73 -7.84 -9.00 -5.93
N LYS A 74 -8.92 -9.68 -5.53
CA LYS A 74 -8.87 -11.12 -5.21
C LYS A 74 -8.46 -11.96 -6.43
N GLY A 75 -7.59 -12.93 -6.20
CA GLY A 75 -7.13 -13.92 -7.18
C GLY A 75 -5.99 -13.46 -8.08
N GLN A 76 -5.55 -12.20 -8.00
CA GLN A 76 -4.36 -11.74 -8.73
C GLN A 76 -3.07 -12.19 -8.04
N PRO A 77 -1.98 -12.45 -8.79
CA PRO A 77 -0.68 -12.75 -8.20
C PRO A 77 -0.17 -11.54 -7.41
N LYS A 78 0.41 -11.76 -6.23
CA LYS A 78 0.97 -10.66 -5.39
C LYS A 78 1.96 -9.77 -6.16
N SER A 79 2.71 -10.35 -7.09
CA SER A 79 3.66 -9.62 -7.93
C SER A 79 3.03 -8.62 -8.90
N ALA A 80 1.71 -8.70 -9.14
CA ALA A 80 0.99 -7.72 -9.96
C ALA A 80 0.62 -6.45 -9.18
N PHE A 81 0.70 -6.49 -7.85
CA PHE A 81 0.40 -5.34 -7.00
C PHE A 81 1.65 -4.51 -6.81
N ASN A 82 1.63 -3.30 -7.36
CA ASN A 82 2.60 -2.28 -6.99
C ASN A 82 2.06 -1.51 -5.78
N LEU A 83 2.41 -1.97 -4.58
CA LEU A 83 1.89 -1.41 -3.33
C LEU A 83 2.21 0.09 -3.21
N GLN A 84 3.42 0.50 -3.56
CA GLN A 84 3.83 1.91 -3.53
C GLN A 84 2.96 2.78 -4.44
N GLN A 85 2.73 2.35 -5.69
CA GLN A 85 1.84 3.10 -6.59
C GLN A 85 0.40 3.14 -6.10
N MET A 86 -0.06 2.10 -5.41
CA MET A 86 -1.39 2.04 -4.83
C MET A 86 -1.53 2.99 -3.63
N GLU A 87 -0.49 3.09 -2.79
CA GLU A 87 -0.39 4.05 -1.69
C GLU A 87 -0.43 5.48 -2.24
N GLU A 88 0.45 5.80 -3.20
CA GLU A 88 0.50 7.11 -3.86
C GLU A 88 -0.84 7.50 -4.51
N LEU A 89 -1.55 6.53 -5.10
CA LEU A 89 -2.86 6.77 -5.71
C LEU A 89 -3.94 7.09 -4.65
N LEU A 90 -3.91 6.42 -3.50
CA LEU A 90 -4.82 6.70 -2.40
C LEU A 90 -4.51 8.06 -1.77
N GLU A 91 -3.24 8.36 -1.53
CA GLU A 91 -2.77 9.64 -0.97
C GLU A 91 -3.01 10.82 -1.90
N GLY A 92 -3.11 10.58 -3.21
CA GLY A 92 -3.54 11.59 -4.19
C GLY A 92 -4.98 12.05 -4.00
N ASN A 93 -5.80 11.36 -3.20
CA ASN A 93 -7.12 11.82 -2.83
C ASN A 93 -7.04 12.90 -1.73
N GLN A 94 -7.66 14.05 -1.96
CA GLN A 94 -7.67 15.19 -1.02
C GLN A 94 -8.15 14.87 0.40
N TRP A 95 -8.94 13.81 0.59
CA TRP A 95 -9.45 13.39 1.90
C TRP A 95 -8.58 12.33 2.59
N VAL A 96 -7.52 11.84 1.92
CA VAL A 96 -6.57 10.89 2.50
C VAL A 96 -5.34 11.67 2.99
N LYS A 97 -4.94 11.42 4.23
CA LYS A 97 -3.70 11.96 4.81
C LYS A 97 -2.52 11.02 4.61
N ASP A 98 -2.74 9.73 4.79
CA ASP A 98 -1.72 8.67 4.71
C ASP A 98 -2.40 7.35 4.32
N ALA A 99 -1.76 6.54 3.49
CA ALA A 99 -2.24 5.21 3.13
C ALA A 99 -1.12 4.17 3.25
N GLN A 100 -1.42 3.05 3.92
CA GLN A 100 -0.47 1.96 4.13
C GLN A 100 -1.04 0.64 3.63
N LEU A 101 -0.30 -0.02 2.75
CA LEU A 101 -0.72 -1.26 2.12
C LEU A 101 0.33 -2.34 2.28
N TYR A 102 -0.09 -3.52 2.75
CA TYR A 102 0.81 -4.66 2.90
C TYR A 102 0.07 -5.99 2.81
N PHE A 103 0.81 -7.04 2.43
CA PHE A 103 0.31 -8.41 2.49
C PHE A 103 0.70 -9.07 3.81
N ASP A 104 -0.24 -9.76 4.44
CA ASP A 104 0.08 -10.65 5.57
C ASP A 104 0.60 -12.02 5.11
N SER A 105 0.98 -12.85 6.09
CA SER A 105 1.45 -14.22 5.86
C SER A 105 0.37 -15.18 5.35
N ARG A 106 -0.90 -14.75 5.32
CA ARG A 106 -2.06 -15.50 4.81
C ARG A 106 -2.51 -15.01 3.44
N ASP A 107 -1.70 -14.18 2.78
CA ASP A 107 -1.97 -13.62 1.46
C ASP A 107 -3.19 -12.68 1.42
N VAL A 108 -3.50 -12.04 2.55
CA VAL A 108 -4.53 -11.00 2.65
C VAL A 108 -3.88 -9.63 2.48
N LEU A 109 -4.41 -8.82 1.57
CA LEU A 109 -4.02 -7.42 1.39
C LEU A 109 -4.67 -6.55 2.47
N HIS A 110 -3.88 -6.02 3.38
CA HIS A 110 -4.33 -5.04 4.36
C HIS A 110 -4.16 -3.64 3.79
N VAL A 111 -5.21 -2.84 3.88
CA VAL A 111 -5.26 -1.47 3.41
C VAL A 111 -5.69 -0.60 4.59
N SER A 112 -4.76 0.15 5.15
CA SER A 112 -5.03 1.11 6.23
C SER A 112 -5.01 2.52 5.64
N VAL A 113 -6.14 3.19 5.64
CA VAL A 113 -6.25 4.58 5.16
C VAL A 113 -6.51 5.50 6.36
N THR A 114 -5.67 6.52 6.51
CA THR A 114 -5.87 7.59 7.49
C THR A 114 -6.54 8.76 6.81
N GLU A 115 -7.72 9.11 7.31
CA GLU A 115 -8.49 10.24 6.81
C GLU A 115 -7.87 11.57 7.26
N ARG A 116 -7.99 12.57 6.38
CA ARG A 116 -7.49 13.92 6.64
C ARG A 116 -8.47 14.70 7.51
N GLU A 117 -7.94 15.33 8.56
CA GLU A 117 -8.70 16.10 9.53
C GLU A 117 -8.77 17.59 9.15
N PRO A 118 -9.96 18.14 8.84
CA PRO A 118 -10.09 19.57 8.65
C PRO A 118 -10.07 20.30 10.00
N VAL A 119 -9.26 21.35 10.12
CA VAL A 119 -9.14 22.19 11.33
C VAL A 119 -9.81 23.56 11.19
N ALA A 120 -10.01 24.02 9.96
CA ALA A 120 -10.62 25.32 9.67
C ALA A 120 -11.44 25.30 8.38
N ARG A 121 -12.46 26.15 8.30
CA ARG A 121 -13.21 26.41 7.07
C ARG A 121 -12.87 27.81 6.55
N ILE A 122 -12.43 27.89 5.31
CA ILE A 122 -11.99 29.13 4.67
C ILE A 122 -13.02 29.56 3.63
N PHE A 123 -13.35 30.85 3.59
CA PHE A 123 -14.13 31.49 2.54
C PHE A 123 -13.29 32.53 1.80
N THR A 124 -13.23 32.41 0.47
CA THR A 124 -12.53 33.37 -0.37
C THR A 124 -13.37 34.63 -0.61
N ALA A 125 -12.71 35.73 -0.98
CA ALA A 125 -13.38 36.98 -1.32
C ALA A 125 -14.38 36.82 -2.49
N GLY A 126 -14.08 35.94 -3.45
CA GLY A 126 -14.94 35.56 -4.57
C GLY A 126 -16.02 34.52 -4.22
N GLY A 127 -16.20 34.17 -2.94
CA GLY A 127 -17.34 33.36 -2.48
C GLY A 127 -17.15 31.84 -2.52
N ARG A 128 -15.95 31.33 -2.83
CA ARG A 128 -15.65 29.88 -2.71
C ARG A 128 -15.38 29.51 -1.26
N SER A 129 -15.54 28.23 -0.92
CA SER A 129 -15.11 27.72 0.39
C SER A 129 -14.44 26.36 0.31
N PHE A 130 -13.50 26.11 1.22
CA PHE A 130 -12.75 24.87 1.35
C PHE A 130 -12.34 24.65 2.81
N TYR A 131 -11.96 23.43 3.15
CA TYR A 131 -11.36 23.12 4.45
C TYR A 131 -9.85 23.18 4.38
N LEU A 132 -9.22 23.50 5.50
CA LEU A 132 -7.77 23.47 5.69
C LEU A 132 -7.46 22.49 6.81
N ASP A 133 -6.44 21.66 6.61
CA ASP A 133 -5.96 20.73 7.64
C ASP A 133 -4.76 21.28 8.44
N ASP A 134 -4.25 20.48 9.37
CA ASP A 134 -3.09 20.79 10.23
C ASP A 134 -1.78 20.99 9.45
N SER A 135 -1.70 20.46 8.23
CA SER A 135 -0.56 20.60 7.32
C SER A 135 -0.73 21.73 6.30
N ALA A 136 -1.76 22.57 6.48
CA ALA A 136 -2.16 23.64 5.56
C ALA A 136 -2.53 23.16 4.14
N GLN A 137 -2.89 21.88 4.00
CA GLN A 137 -3.44 21.32 2.76
C GLN A 137 -4.90 21.72 2.60
N MET A 138 -5.27 22.05 1.36
CA MET A 138 -6.64 22.42 1.00
C MET A 138 -7.44 21.17 0.70
N MET A 139 -8.62 21.07 1.30
CA MET A 139 -9.56 19.98 1.06
C MET A 139 -10.86 20.56 0.52
N GLY A 140 -11.36 19.96 -0.55
CA GLY A 140 -12.67 20.25 -1.10
C GLY A 140 -13.79 19.98 -0.10
N LEU A 141 -14.92 20.64 -0.33
CA LEU A 141 -16.14 20.34 0.39
C LEU A 141 -16.58 18.92 0.03
N SER A 142 -17.09 18.20 1.03
CA SER A 142 -17.76 16.93 0.82
C SER A 142 -19.26 17.12 0.93
N ASP A 143 -20.00 16.52 0.00
CA ASP A 143 -21.46 16.46 0.07
C ASP A 143 -21.95 15.55 1.21
N LYS A 144 -21.08 14.64 1.67
CA LYS A 144 -21.41 13.62 2.69
C LYS A 144 -21.29 14.15 4.11
N LEU A 145 -20.41 15.13 4.36
CA LEU A 145 -20.07 15.54 5.73
C LEU A 145 -19.89 17.05 5.89
N SER A 146 -20.56 17.59 6.90
CA SER A 146 -20.43 18.98 7.35
C SER A 146 -20.00 18.99 8.81
N THR A 147 -18.86 19.62 9.09
CA THR A 147 -18.29 19.70 10.43
C THR A 147 -18.30 21.12 10.97
N ARG A 148 -18.39 21.26 12.30
CA ARG A 148 -18.36 22.56 12.99
C ARG A 148 -16.92 22.96 13.26
N LEU A 149 -16.39 23.85 12.43
CA LEU A 149 -15.02 24.35 12.52
C LEU A 149 -15.00 25.88 12.62
N PRO A 150 -13.93 26.47 13.18
CA PRO A 150 -13.67 27.89 13.05
C PRO A 150 -13.70 28.34 11.58
N VAL A 151 -14.32 29.49 11.33
CA VAL A 151 -14.49 30.05 9.99
C VAL A 151 -13.60 31.27 9.81
N PHE A 152 -12.86 31.31 8.71
CA PHE A 152 -12.07 32.46 8.28
C PHE A 152 -12.59 32.96 6.94
N THR A 153 -12.72 34.28 6.79
CA THR A 153 -13.28 34.92 5.59
C THR A 153 -12.31 35.96 5.02
N GLY A 154 -12.53 36.37 3.76
CA GLY A 154 -11.69 37.37 3.10
C GLY A 154 -10.36 36.82 2.57
N PHE A 155 -10.24 35.49 2.39
CA PHE A 155 -9.06 34.90 1.81
C PHE A 155 -8.90 35.34 0.34
N PRO A 156 -7.73 35.85 -0.09
CA PRO A 156 -7.53 36.28 -1.47
C PRO A 156 -7.76 35.13 -2.45
N ASP A 157 -8.46 35.38 -3.55
CA ASP A 157 -8.46 34.43 -4.65
C ASP A 157 -7.07 34.42 -5.31
N LYS A 158 -6.57 33.21 -5.59
CA LYS A 158 -5.40 33.01 -6.46
C LYS A 158 -5.75 33.42 -7.89
#